data_AF-A0A6A6JHA7-F1
#
_entry.id   AF-A0A6A6JHA7-F1
#
_cell.length_a   1.000
_cell.length_b   1.000
_cell.length_c   1.000
_cell.angle_alpha   90.00
_cell.angle_beta   90.00
_cell.angle_gamma   90.00
#
_symmetry.space_group_name_H-M   'P 1'
#
loop_
_entity.id
_entity.type
_entity.pdbx_description
1 polymer ?
#
loop_
_entity_poly.entity_id
_entity_poly.type
_entity_poly.pdbx_seq_one_letter_code
_entity_poly.pdbx_strand_id
1 'polypeptide(L)' 'MITDGQLYTLAIFLGSASMILIVLYHFLEVNSDDHVAPQKQNLVAGKARS' A
#
# COMPACT_ATOMS: atom_id res chain seq x y z
N MET A 1 -28.74 20.68 8.45
CA MET A 1 -27.50 20.32 9.15
C MET A 1 -27.48 18.80 9.24
N ILE A 2 -26.41 18.15 8.78
CA ILE A 2 -26.25 16.70 8.96
C ILE A 2 -26.26 16.40 10.46
N THR A 3 -26.97 15.35 10.89
CA THR A 3 -27.03 14.98 12.31
C THR A 3 -25.81 14.15 12.70
N ASP A 4 -25.44 14.15 13.98
CA ASP A 4 -24.27 13.41 14.47
C ASP A 4 -24.35 11.91 14.12
N GLY A 5 -25.56 11.33 14.13
CA GLY A 5 -25.78 9.94 13.72
C GLY A 5 -25.48 9.68 12.25
N GLN A 6 -25.81 10.63 11.36
CA GLN A 6 -25.47 10.54 9.94
C GLN A 6 -23.97 10.68 9.71
N LEU A 7 -23.31 11.60 10.43
CA LEU A 7 -21.86 11.79 10.35
C LEU A 7 -21.09 10.57 10.87
N TYR A 8 -21.53 9.99 12.00
CA TYR A 8 -20.96 8.76 12.56
C TYR A 8 -21.08 7.58 11.59
N THR A 9 -22.26 7.38 11.00
CA THR A 9 -22.50 6.31 10.03
C THR A 9 -21.63 6.48 8.78
N LEU A 10 -21.51 7.72 8.28
CA LEU A 10 -20.65 8.04 7.15
C LEU A 10 -19.17 7.79 7.46
N ALA A 11 -18.71 8.13 8.66
CA ALA A 11 -17.33 7.91 9.08
C ALA A 11 -16.98 6.42 9.15
N ILE A 12 -17.86 5.57 9.68
CA ILE A 12 -17.65 4.12 9.70
C ILE A 12 -17.65 3.54 8.28
N PHE A 13 -18.60 3.97 7.44
CA PHE A 13 -18.66 3.50 6.06
C PHE A 13 -17.38 3.86 5.30
N LEU A 14 -16.97 5.13 5.36
CA LEU A 14 -15.78 5.60 4.65
C LEU A 14 -14.49 5.00 5.24
N GLY A 15 -14.40 4.84 6.55
CA GLY A 15 -13.25 4.21 7.21
C GLY A 15 -13.11 2.73 6.89
N SER A 16 -14.21 1.99 6.81
CA SER A 16 -14.17 0.58 6.39
C SER A 16 -13.85 0.44 4.89
N ALA A 17 -14.42 1.31 4.05
CA ALA A 17 -14.09 1.36 2.63
C ALA A 17 -12.60 1.70 2.40
N SER A 18 -12.03 2.64 3.17
CA SER A 18 -10.62 2.99 3.06
C SER A 18 -9.70 1.84 3.43
N MET A 19 -10.02 1.08 4.49
CA MET A 19 -9.25 -0.11 4.87
C MET A 19 -9.22 -1.16 3.76
N ILE A 20 -10.35 -1.39 3.09
CA ILE A 20 -10.42 -2.30 1.93
C ILE A 20 -9.57 -1.77 0.77
N LEU A 21 -9.69 -0.48 0.45
CA LEU A 21 -8.93 0.13 -0.65
C LEU A 21 -7.41 0.11 -0.42
N ILE A 22 -6.95 0.29 0.83
CA ILE A 22 -5.52 0.22 1.18
C ILE A 22 -4.96 -1.20 0.93
N VAL A 23 -5.67 -2.23 1.40
CA VAL A 23 -5.25 -3.63 1.20
C VAL A 23 -5.29 -3.99 -0.28
N LEU A 24 -6.33 -3.57 -1.00
CA LEU A 24 -6.45 -3.79 -2.44
C LEU A 24 -5.30 -3.13 -3.21
N TYR A 25 -4.94 -1.89 -2.86
CA TYR A 25 -3.81 -1.20 -3.48
C TYR A 25 -2.52 -2.01 -3.30
N HIS A 26 -2.21 -2.44 -2.07
CA HIS A 26 -1.00 -3.20 -1.81
C HIS A 26 -0.99 -4.55 -2.54
N PHE A 27 -2.15 -5.21 -2.60
CA PHE A 27 -2.31 -6.44 -3.38
C PHE A 27 -2.04 -6.20 -4.87
N LEU A 28 -2.65 -5.17 -5.47
CA LEU A 28 -2.45 -4.86 -6.89
C LEU A 28 -1.01 -4.41 -7.19
N GLU A 29 -0.42 -3.61 -6.32
CA GLU A 29 0.95 -3.11 -6.45
C GLU A 29 1.96 -4.26 -6.51
N VAL A 30 1.87 -5.24 -5.61
CA VAL A 30 2.79 -6.38 -5.57
C VAL A 30 2.58 -7.36 -6.73
N ASN A 31 1.36 -7.47 -7.25
CA ASN A 31 1.02 -8.38 -8.35
C ASN A 31 1.12 -7.72 -9.74
N SER A 32 1.46 -6.43 -9.83
CA SER A 32 1.63 -5.74 -11.11
C SER A 32 2.94 -6.15 -11.78
N ASP A 33 2.94 -6.33 -13.10
CA ASP A 33 4.15 -6.67 -13.86
C ASP A 33 5.23 -5.58 -13.81
N ASP A 34 4.83 -4.33 -13.50
CA ASP A 34 5.73 -3.19 -13.24
C ASP A 34 6.38 -3.24 -11.85
N HIS A 35 5.99 -4.18 -10.99
CA HIS A 35 6.63 -4.45 -9.71
C HIS A 35 7.96 -5.20 -9.89
N VAL A 36 8.75 -4.80 -10.88
CA VAL A 36 10.17 -5.13 -10.97
C VAL A 36 10.90 -4.15 -10.07
N ALA A 37 10.79 -4.34 -8.75
CA ALA A 37 11.56 -3.55 -7.81
C ALA A 37 13.05 -3.65 -8.18
N PRO A 38 13.77 -2.54 -8.40
CA PRO A 38 15.22 -2.56 -8.49
C PRO A 38 15.78 -2.73 -7.07
N GLN A 39 15.59 -3.90 -6.47
CA GLN A 39 16.07 -4.18 -5.12
C GLN A 39 16.97 -5.41 -5.08
N LYS A 40 18.21 -5.24 -5.57
CA LYS A 40 19.41 -5.67 -4.84
C LYS A 40 20.71 -5.03 -5.34
N GLN A 41 20.84 -3.70 -5.22
CA GLN A 41 22.18 -3.07 -5.21
C GLN A 41 22.87 -3.33 -3.85
N ASN A 42 23.04 -4.61 -3.50
CA ASN A 42 23.78 -5.08 -2.32
C ASN A 42 24.58 -6.34 -2.67
N LEU A 43 25.21 -6.36 -3.85
CA LEU A 43 26.21 -7.34 -4.22
C LEU A 43 27.38 -6.58 -4.85
N VAL A 44 28.57 -6.70 -4.26
CA VAL A 44 29.90 -6.33 -4.77
C VAL A 44 30.55 -5.00 -4.38
N ALA A 45 30.37 -4.54 -3.14
CA ALA A 45 31.40 -3.75 -2.44
C ALA A 45 32.60 -4.62 -1.93
N GLY A 46 32.69 -5.89 -2.34
CA GLY A 46 33.59 -6.90 -1.73
C GLY A 46 34.48 -7.72 -2.67
N LYS A 47 34.59 -7.37 -3.96
CA LYS A 47 35.49 -8.07 -4.90
C LYS A 47 36.53 -7.13 -5.51
N ALA A 48 37.15 -6.31 -4.67
CA ALA A 48 38.53 -5.93 -4.88
C ALA A 48 39.39 -7.08 -4.33
N ARG A 49 40.32 -7.61 -5.13
CA ARG A 49 41.22 -8.76 -4.87
C ARG A 49 40.69 -10.13 -5.36
N SER A 50 40.92 -10.42 -6.65
CA SER A 50 41.56 -11.65 -7.12
C SER A 50 41.92 -11.51 -8.59
#